data_AF-A0A3C1BJG7-F1
#
_entry.id   AF-A0A3C1BJG7-F1
#
_cell.length_a   1.000
_cell.length_b   1.000
_cell.length_c   1.000
_cell.angle_alpha   90.00
_cell.angle_beta   90.00
_cell.angle_gamma   90.00
#
_symmetry.space_group_name_H-M   'P 1'
#
loop_
_entity.id
_entity.type
_entity.pdbx_description
1 polymer ?
#
loop_
_entity_poly.entity_id
_entity_poly.type
_entity_poly.pdbx_seq_one_letter_code
_entity_poly.pdbx_strand_id
1 'polypeptide(L)'
;MFPNKKISNREWRVAIFGAVILSLISILIEVCYPSFTERHAFTLSVPTGLLTGIISAIALLHFQEKHYENEINLYYSDIEGHYKRIDIGQDNKSDEELDYMKEDNNSLDIHLTHDKGTHSLKFTADYWKSINAKVVGTIEFNEKNGTTASGRYRYTTGFVGHWGICKIYRLEEDKTKLFVQYHHVFPRKLENNPDENKGWEIWQKQ
;
A
#
# COMPACT_ATOMS: atom_id res chain seq x y z
N MET A 1 12.16 -1.16 -4.18
CA MET A 1 12.78 -2.42 -3.76
C MET A 1 12.16 -2.85 -2.44
N PHE A 2 10.91 -3.32 -2.54
CA PHE A 2 10.51 -4.46 -1.71
C PHE A 2 11.64 -5.49 -1.80
N PRO A 3 12.04 -6.11 -0.67
CA PRO A 3 13.13 -7.07 -0.70
C PRO A 3 12.83 -8.06 -1.82
N ASN A 4 13.85 -8.35 -2.63
CA ASN A 4 13.82 -9.39 -3.65
C ASN A 4 13.67 -10.72 -2.91
N LYS A 5 12.48 -10.96 -2.37
CA LYS A 5 12.15 -12.11 -1.55
C LYS A 5 11.91 -13.20 -2.56
N LYS A 6 12.82 -14.17 -2.57
CA LYS A 6 12.74 -15.38 -3.40
C LYS A 6 11.28 -15.80 -3.50
N ILE A 7 10.78 -15.92 -4.74
CA ILE A 7 9.50 -16.56 -5.09
C ILE A 7 9.27 -17.68 -4.08
N SER A 8 8.18 -17.62 -3.33
CA SER A 8 8.01 -18.51 -2.19
C SER A 8 8.04 -19.95 -2.70
N ASN A 9 8.61 -20.85 -1.90
CA ASN A 9 8.80 -22.25 -2.28
C ASN A 9 7.47 -22.94 -2.69
N ARG A 10 6.32 -22.35 -2.35
CA ARG A 10 4.98 -22.80 -2.72
C ARG A 10 4.60 -22.46 -4.16
N GLU A 11 5.04 -21.33 -4.68
CA GLU A 11 4.65 -20.85 -6.01
C GLU A 11 5.47 -21.55 -7.10
N TRP A 12 6.74 -21.79 -6.82
CA TRP A 12 7.56 -22.72 -7.61
C TRP A 12 6.90 -24.09 -7.70
N ARG A 13 6.35 -24.60 -6.59
CA ARG A 13 5.64 -25.88 -6.59
C ARG A 13 4.38 -25.85 -7.44
N VAL A 14 3.60 -24.77 -7.43
CA VAL A 14 2.38 -24.66 -8.26
C VAL A 14 2.72 -24.56 -9.75
N ALA A 15 3.73 -23.77 -10.12
CA ALA A 15 4.19 -23.67 -11.51
C ALA A 15 4.78 -25.00 -12.01
N ILE A 16 5.62 -25.66 -11.20
CA ILE A 16 6.16 -26.99 -11.51
C ILE A 16 5.02 -28.01 -11.61
N PHE A 17 4.05 -27.98 -10.71
CA PHE A 17 2.91 -28.89 -10.73
C PHE A 17 2.03 -28.70 -11.96
N GLY A 18 1.79 -27.45 -12.38
CA GLY A 18 1.09 -27.13 -13.63
C GLY A 18 1.83 -27.66 -14.86
N ALA A 19 3.15 -27.48 -14.92
CA ALA A 19 3.99 -28.03 -15.99
C ALA A 19 3.99 -29.57 -16.01
N VAL A 20 4.00 -30.21 -14.83
CA VAL A 20 3.92 -31.67 -14.69
C VAL A 20 2.56 -32.19 -15.18
N ILE A 21 1.45 -31.55 -14.80
CA ILE A 21 0.12 -31.94 -15.27
C ILE A 21 0.00 -31.79 -16.79
N LEU A 22 0.48 -30.68 -17.36
CA LEU A 22 0.47 -30.47 -18.81
C LEU A 22 1.31 -31.52 -19.55
N SER A 23 2.47 -31.89 -18.99
CA SER A 23 3.31 -32.95 -19.55
C SER A 23 2.62 -34.31 -19.49
N LEU A 24 1.94 -34.63 -18.37
CA LEU A 24 1.19 -35.87 -18.22
C LEU A 24 -0.02 -35.94 -19.17
N ILE A 25 -0.71 -34.83 -19.42
CA ILE A 25 -1.81 -34.77 -20.38
C ILE A 25 -1.31 -35.04 -21.81
N SER A 26 -0.17 -34.46 -22.19
CA SER A 26 0.45 -34.72 -23.50
C SER A 26 0.83 -36.19 -23.68
N ILE A 27 1.44 -36.81 -22.65
CA ILE A 27 1.78 -38.24 -22.65
C ILE A 27 0.52 -39.11 -22.73
N LEU A 28 -0.55 -38.76 -22.01
CA LEU A 28 -1.81 -39.50 -22.02
C LEU A 28 -2.46 -39.50 -23.41
N ILE A 29 -2.39 -38.38 -24.14
CA ILE A 29 -2.89 -38.25 -25.51
C ILE A 29 -2.09 -39.16 -26.46
N GLU A 30 -0.76 -39.22 -26.32
CA GLU A 30 0.09 -40.12 -27.11
C GLU A 30 -0.21 -41.60 -26.84
N VAL A 31 -0.46 -41.97 -25.57
CA VAL A 31 -0.76 -43.36 -25.17
C VAL A 31 -2.16 -43.79 -25.62
N CYS A 32 -3.15 -42.92 -25.51
CA CYS A 32 -4.54 -43.26 -25.83
C CYS A 32 -4.85 -43.25 -27.33
N TYR A 33 -4.08 -42.53 -28.15
CA TYR A 33 -4.35 -42.37 -29.59
C TYR A 33 -3.12 -42.55 -30.50
N PRO A 34 -2.41 -43.69 -30.42
CA PRO A 34 -1.13 -43.92 -31.12
C PRO A 34 -1.24 -43.87 -32.64
N SER A 35 -2.37 -44.31 -33.22
CA SER A 35 -2.58 -44.33 -34.67
C SER A 35 -2.90 -42.94 -35.27
N PHE A 36 -3.37 -42.01 -34.44
CA PHE A 36 -3.64 -40.63 -34.84
C PHE A 36 -2.38 -39.76 -34.75
N THR A 37 -1.55 -40.00 -33.73
CA THR A 37 -0.26 -39.34 -33.55
C THR A 37 0.74 -39.76 -34.63
N GLU A 38 0.80 -41.01 -35.08
CA GLU A 38 1.75 -41.41 -36.14
C GLU A 38 1.55 -40.69 -37.49
N ARG A 39 0.31 -40.40 -37.91
CA ARG A 39 0.04 -39.72 -39.21
C ARG A 39 0.14 -38.20 -39.17
N HIS A 40 -0.07 -37.60 -38.00
CA HIS A 40 -0.12 -36.15 -37.83
C HIS A 40 0.82 -35.66 -36.73
N ALA A 41 1.84 -36.46 -36.37
CA ALA A 41 2.72 -36.23 -35.23
C ALA A 41 3.28 -34.81 -35.22
N PHE A 42 3.80 -34.38 -36.37
CA PHE A 42 4.39 -33.05 -36.55
C PHE A 42 3.33 -31.94 -36.63
N THR A 43 2.16 -32.23 -37.21
CA THR A 43 1.09 -31.26 -37.44
C THR A 43 0.28 -30.95 -36.17
N LEU A 44 0.20 -31.90 -35.22
CA LEU A 44 -0.49 -31.72 -33.94
C LEU A 44 0.45 -31.36 -32.79
N SER A 45 1.69 -31.86 -32.75
CA SER A 45 2.64 -31.59 -31.65
C SER A 45 3.09 -30.13 -31.60
N VAL A 46 3.29 -29.49 -32.75
CA VAL A 46 3.75 -28.09 -32.81
C VAL A 46 2.65 -27.12 -32.32
N PRO A 47 1.39 -27.19 -32.78
CA PRO A 47 0.33 -26.31 -32.26
C PRO A 47 0.00 -26.57 -30.80
N THR A 48 0.02 -27.84 -30.35
CA THR A 48 -0.24 -28.17 -28.93
C THR A 48 0.91 -27.69 -28.04
N GLY A 49 2.17 -27.85 -28.45
CA GLY A 49 3.33 -27.27 -27.76
C GLY A 49 3.28 -25.74 -27.64
N LEU A 50 2.91 -25.06 -28.73
CA LEU A 50 2.73 -23.59 -28.72
C LEU A 50 1.57 -23.16 -27.81
N LEU A 51 0.41 -23.83 -27.90
CA LEU A 51 -0.76 -23.51 -27.10
C LEU A 51 -0.50 -23.73 -25.60
N THR A 52 0.13 -24.85 -25.25
CA THR A 52 0.52 -25.15 -23.86
C THR A 52 1.56 -24.15 -23.34
N GLY A 53 2.51 -23.73 -24.16
CA GLY A 53 3.46 -22.67 -23.83
C GLY A 53 2.77 -21.32 -23.55
N ILE A 54 1.83 -20.92 -24.42
CA ILE A 54 1.04 -19.68 -24.26
C ILE A 54 0.18 -19.73 -23.00
N ILE A 55 -0.55 -20.83 -22.77
CA ILE A 55 -1.39 -21.01 -21.57
C ILE A 55 -0.54 -20.97 -20.30
N SER A 56 0.62 -21.64 -20.31
CA SER A 56 1.55 -21.63 -19.17
C SER A 56 2.08 -20.23 -18.87
N ALA A 57 2.43 -19.46 -19.91
CA ALA A 57 2.87 -18.07 -19.76
C ALA A 57 1.77 -17.17 -19.19
N ILE A 58 0.54 -17.27 -19.69
CA ILE A 58 -0.61 -16.52 -19.19
C ILE A 58 -0.90 -16.89 -17.72
N ALA A 59 -0.89 -18.18 -17.40
CA ALA A 59 -1.09 -18.65 -16.03
C ALA A 59 0.01 -18.11 -15.09
N LEU A 60 1.28 -18.15 -15.53
CA LEU A 60 2.40 -17.64 -14.74
C LEU A 60 2.29 -16.14 -14.49
N LEU A 61 1.94 -15.35 -15.51
CA LEU A 61 1.71 -13.91 -15.36
C LEU A 61 0.58 -13.63 -14.37
N HIS A 62 -0.54 -14.36 -14.48
CA HIS A 62 -1.67 -14.20 -13.57
C HIS A 62 -1.32 -14.57 -12.12
N PHE A 63 -0.53 -15.63 -11.90
CA PHE A 63 -0.07 -16.00 -10.57
C PHE A 63 0.90 -14.95 -9.98
N GLN A 64 1.81 -14.41 -10.80
CA GLN A 64 2.72 -13.36 -10.37
C GLN A 64 1.98 -12.09 -9.97
N GLU A 65 1.02 -11.65 -10.78
CA GLU A 65 0.18 -10.48 -10.50
C GLU A 65 -0.60 -10.67 -9.19
N LYS A 66 -1.23 -11.84 -9.01
CA LYS A 66 -1.99 -12.16 -7.80
C LYS A 66 -1.11 -12.26 -6.56
N HIS A 67 0.12 -12.77 -6.68
CA HIS A 67 1.05 -12.79 -5.56
C HIS A 67 1.44 -11.36 -5.16
N TYR A 68 1.79 -10.54 -6.15
CA TYR A 68 2.15 -9.15 -5.93
C TYR A 68 1.02 -8.38 -5.24
N GLU A 69 -0.22 -8.55 -5.70
CA GLU A 69 -1.41 -7.97 -5.09
C GLU A 69 -1.58 -8.42 -3.63
N ASN A 70 -1.37 -9.71 -3.33
CA ASN A 70 -1.44 -10.21 -1.97
C ASN A 70 -0.34 -9.64 -1.06
N GLU A 71 0.88 -9.48 -1.56
CA GLU A 71 1.98 -8.88 -0.79
C GLU A 71 1.68 -7.42 -0.45
N ILE A 72 1.17 -6.66 -1.42
CA ILE A 72 0.71 -5.28 -1.22
C ILE A 72 -0.40 -5.26 -0.17
N ASN A 73 -1.44 -6.06 -0.35
CA ASN A 73 -2.58 -6.10 0.57
C ASN A 73 -2.12 -6.45 1.99
N LEU A 74 -1.24 -7.43 2.17
CA LEU A 74 -0.69 -7.79 3.48
C LEU A 74 0.14 -6.64 4.09
N TYR A 75 0.99 -6.00 3.29
CA TYR A 75 1.82 -4.89 3.77
C TYR A 75 0.97 -3.69 4.20
N TYR A 76 -0.02 -3.30 3.41
CA TYR A 76 -0.87 -2.17 3.74
C TYR A 76 -1.89 -2.49 4.83
N SER A 77 -2.36 -3.73 4.95
CA SER A 77 -3.22 -4.18 6.06
C SER A 77 -2.52 -4.12 7.42
N ASP A 78 -1.18 -4.29 7.45
CA ASP A 78 -0.37 -4.12 8.68
C ASP A 78 -0.42 -2.67 9.19
N ILE A 79 -0.56 -1.69 8.28
CA ILE A 79 -0.56 -0.25 8.57
C ILE A 79 -1.99 0.29 8.66
N GLU A 80 -2.95 -0.34 8.01
CA GLU A 80 -4.36 -0.01 8.12
C GLU A 80 -4.85 -0.17 9.57
N GLY A 81 -5.72 0.74 10.00
CA GLY A 81 -6.36 0.61 11.30
C GLY A 81 -6.80 1.93 11.91
N HIS A 82 -7.21 1.82 13.17
CA HIS A 82 -7.57 2.95 14.00
C HIS A 82 -6.37 3.37 14.84
N TYR A 83 -6.10 4.68 14.85
CA TYR A 83 -4.96 5.29 15.51
C TYR A 83 -5.45 6.40 16.42
N LYS A 84 -4.72 6.62 17.51
CA LYS A 84 -4.85 7.82 18.32
C LYS A 84 -3.60 8.65 18.26
N ARG A 85 -3.78 9.96 18.28
CA ARG A 85 -2.67 10.89 18.48
C ARG A 85 -2.16 10.79 19.90
N ILE A 86 -0.86 10.65 20.07
CA ILE A 86 -0.24 10.57 21.40
C ILE A 86 0.77 11.69 21.66
N ASP A 87 1.24 12.35 20.61
CA ASP A 87 2.13 13.50 20.74
C ASP A 87 2.04 14.39 19.50
N ILE A 88 2.39 15.66 19.70
CA ILE A 88 2.47 16.69 18.65
C ILE A 88 3.62 17.65 18.91
N GLY A 89 4.09 18.26 17.83
CA GLY A 89 4.96 19.42 17.93
C GLY A 89 4.86 20.33 16.71
N GLN A 90 5.40 21.53 16.90
CA GLN A 90 5.45 22.58 15.89
C GLN A 90 6.78 23.35 16.08
N ASP A 91 7.40 23.74 14.98
CA ASP A 91 8.71 24.41 14.96
C ASP A 91 8.73 25.81 15.60
N ASN A 92 7.60 26.50 15.66
CA ASN A 92 7.50 27.91 16.09
C ASN A 92 6.57 28.15 17.30
N LYS A 93 6.50 27.20 18.25
CA LYS A 93 5.66 27.29 19.45
C LYS A 93 6.49 27.16 20.73
N SER A 94 6.11 27.87 21.78
CA SER A 94 6.73 27.71 23.11
C SER A 94 6.33 26.38 23.75
N ASP A 95 7.10 25.92 24.73
CA ASP A 95 6.79 24.67 25.45
C ASP A 95 5.41 24.74 26.13
N GLU A 96 5.05 25.88 26.73
CA GLU A 96 3.73 26.10 27.36
C GLU A 96 2.59 25.99 26.34
N GLU A 97 2.73 26.60 25.15
CA GLU A 97 1.74 26.47 24.09
C GLU A 97 1.61 25.03 23.58
N LEU A 98 2.74 24.32 23.48
CA LEU A 98 2.76 22.91 23.08
C LEU A 98 2.04 22.03 24.10
N ASP A 99 2.19 22.29 25.40
CA ASP A 99 1.51 21.53 26.45
C ASP A 99 -0.02 21.67 26.36
N TYR A 100 -0.54 22.89 26.21
CA TYR A 100 -1.97 23.10 25.97
C TYR A 100 -2.46 22.42 24.71
N MET A 101 -1.70 22.54 23.62
CA MET A 101 -2.05 21.87 22.37
C MET A 101 -2.08 20.35 22.53
N LYS A 102 -1.14 19.76 23.29
CA LYS A 102 -1.12 18.32 23.56
C LYS A 102 -2.35 17.88 24.35
N GLU A 103 -2.74 18.66 25.36
CA GLU A 103 -3.94 18.37 26.17
C GLU A 103 -5.20 18.30 25.30
N ASP A 104 -5.38 19.27 24.39
CA ASP A 104 -6.57 19.35 23.53
C ASP A 104 -6.60 18.32 22.39
N ASN A 105 -5.43 17.87 21.93
CA ASN A 105 -5.32 17.14 20.66
C ASN A 105 -4.85 15.71 20.79
N ASN A 106 -4.23 15.34 21.90
CA ASN A 106 -3.94 13.94 22.19
C ASN A 106 -5.26 13.19 22.35
N SER A 107 -5.26 11.92 21.96
CA SER A 107 -6.45 11.06 21.89
C SER A 107 -7.42 11.35 20.75
N LEU A 108 -7.20 12.36 19.92
CA LEU A 108 -7.98 12.55 18.70
C LEU A 108 -7.79 11.37 17.75
N ASP A 109 -8.90 10.94 17.15
CA ASP A 109 -8.98 9.72 16.36
C ASP A 109 -8.46 9.95 14.93
N ILE A 110 -7.72 8.96 14.45
CA ILE A 110 -7.19 8.91 13.10
C ILE A 110 -7.53 7.53 12.51
N HIS A 111 -8.10 7.54 11.31
CA HIS A 111 -8.42 6.32 10.59
C HIS A 111 -7.53 6.22 9.35
N LEU A 112 -6.79 5.12 9.21
CA LEU A 112 -6.10 4.76 7.98
C LEU A 112 -6.84 3.57 7.36
N THR A 113 -7.14 3.65 6.08
CA THR A 113 -7.87 2.61 5.33
C THR A 113 -7.12 2.28 4.04
N HIS A 114 -6.94 1.00 3.78
CA HIS A 114 -6.31 0.52 2.54
C HIS A 114 -7.37 0.29 1.45
N ASP A 115 -7.14 0.88 0.28
CA ASP A 115 -7.93 0.55 -0.90
C ASP A 115 -7.28 -0.67 -1.58
N LYS A 116 -7.91 -1.84 -1.48
CA LYS A 116 -7.33 -3.13 -1.90
C LYS A 116 -6.87 -3.08 -3.35
N GLY A 117 -5.70 -3.66 -3.62
CA GLY A 117 -5.07 -3.65 -4.94
C GLY A 117 -4.42 -2.31 -5.32
N THR A 118 -4.40 -1.32 -4.43
CA THR A 118 -3.70 -0.05 -4.66
C THR A 118 -2.45 0.10 -3.78
N HIS A 119 -1.53 0.98 -4.19
CA HIS A 119 -0.37 1.38 -3.40
C HIS A 119 -0.66 2.60 -2.50
N SER A 120 -1.89 2.73 -2.02
CA SER A 120 -2.32 3.93 -1.31
C SER A 120 -3.13 3.64 -0.06
N LEU A 121 -2.87 4.39 1.01
CA LEU A 121 -3.76 4.48 2.16
C LEU A 121 -4.51 5.80 2.10
N LYS A 122 -5.81 5.74 2.39
CA LYS A 122 -6.61 6.92 2.68
C LYS A 122 -6.59 7.13 4.18
N PHE A 123 -6.51 8.37 4.63
CA PHE A 123 -6.65 8.70 6.04
C PHE A 123 -7.67 9.79 6.28
N THR A 124 -8.32 9.73 7.44
CA THR A 124 -9.17 10.78 7.99
C THR A 124 -8.67 11.11 9.38
N ALA A 125 -8.51 12.39 9.70
CA ALA A 125 -8.06 12.85 11.00
C ALA A 125 -8.69 14.20 11.37
N ASP A 126 -8.88 14.44 12.67
CA ASP A 126 -9.18 15.76 13.18
C ASP A 126 -7.90 16.61 13.18
N TYR A 127 -7.99 17.85 12.68
CA TYR A 127 -6.85 18.74 12.55
C TYR A 127 -6.54 19.41 13.89
N TRP A 128 -5.29 19.29 14.33
CA TRP A 128 -4.93 19.66 15.70
C TRP A 128 -4.94 21.17 15.99
N LYS A 129 -4.88 22.05 14.99
CA LYS A 129 -5.03 23.50 15.26
C LYS A 129 -6.47 23.96 15.39
N SER A 130 -7.44 23.10 15.08
CA SER A 130 -8.84 23.46 15.22
C SER A 130 -9.68 22.21 15.42
N ILE A 131 -10.27 22.10 16.61
CA ILE A 131 -11.21 21.04 17.01
C ILE A 131 -12.39 20.84 16.04
N ASN A 132 -12.66 21.82 15.17
CA ASN A 132 -13.74 21.78 14.18
C ASN A 132 -13.26 21.46 12.76
N ALA A 133 -11.96 21.33 12.52
CA ALA A 133 -11.41 21.05 11.22
C ALA A 133 -11.10 19.56 11.08
N LYS A 134 -11.51 18.98 9.94
CA LYS A 134 -11.23 17.59 9.59
C LYS A 134 -10.46 17.55 8.29
N VAL A 135 -9.52 16.62 8.20
CA VAL A 135 -8.73 16.39 6.99
C VAL A 135 -8.96 14.99 6.46
N VAL A 136 -8.96 14.88 5.14
CA VAL A 136 -8.89 13.60 4.43
C VAL A 136 -7.70 13.67 3.49
N GLY A 137 -6.88 12.62 3.48
CA GLY A 137 -5.74 12.55 2.58
C GLY A 137 -5.50 11.16 2.04
N THR A 138 -4.62 11.11 1.04
CA THR A 138 -4.13 9.87 0.44
C THR A 138 -2.62 9.90 0.52
N ILE A 139 -2.03 8.82 1.02
CA ILE A 139 -0.58 8.62 1.12
C ILE A 139 -0.18 7.37 0.35
N GLU A 140 1.00 7.40 -0.23
CA GLU A 140 1.59 6.28 -0.96
C GLU A 140 2.96 5.98 -0.36
N PHE A 141 3.24 4.72 -0.02
CA PHE A 141 4.55 4.33 0.49
C PHE A 141 5.56 4.27 -0.64
N ASN A 142 6.76 4.81 -0.37
CA ASN A 142 7.86 4.70 -1.30
C ASN A 142 8.27 3.24 -1.44
N GLU A 143 8.03 2.67 -2.62
CA GLU A 143 8.38 1.28 -2.96
C GLU A 143 9.85 0.94 -2.73
N LYS A 144 10.75 1.92 -2.71
CA LYS A 144 12.18 1.75 -2.43
C LYS A 144 12.53 1.65 -0.95
N ASN A 145 11.80 2.35 -0.09
CA ASN A 145 12.17 2.45 1.32
C ASN A 145 11.15 1.79 2.27
N GLY A 146 9.89 1.52 1.87
CA GLY A 146 8.91 0.77 2.69
C GLY A 146 8.64 1.31 4.11
N THR A 147 9.25 2.43 4.48
CA THR A 147 9.24 3.05 5.80
C THR A 147 8.73 4.48 5.73
N THR A 148 8.70 5.08 4.54
CA THR A 148 8.22 6.45 4.31
C THR A 148 7.08 6.44 3.30
N ALA A 149 5.96 7.05 3.67
CA ALA A 149 4.88 7.40 2.77
C ALA A 149 4.79 8.91 2.60
N SER A 150 4.29 9.34 1.46
CA SER A 150 4.02 10.76 1.20
C SER A 150 2.71 10.92 0.46
N GLY A 151 2.05 12.04 0.70
CA GLY A 151 0.71 12.25 0.18
C GLY A 151 0.23 13.67 0.28
N ARG A 152 -0.99 13.87 -0.19
CA ARG A 152 -1.71 15.14 -0.06
C ARG A 152 -2.93 14.92 0.80
N TYR A 153 -3.28 15.93 1.57
CA TYR A 153 -4.53 15.98 2.30
C TYR A 153 -5.28 17.27 1.97
N ARG A 154 -6.59 17.24 2.19
CA ARG A 154 -7.47 18.38 2.05
C ARG A 154 -8.37 18.49 3.26
N TYR A 155 -8.76 19.73 3.57
CA TYR A 155 -9.73 19.99 4.62
C TYR A 155 -11.15 19.72 4.11
N THR A 156 -11.91 18.95 4.88
CA THR A 156 -13.32 18.66 4.61
C THR A 156 -14.26 19.46 5.51
N THR A 157 -13.75 19.98 6.65
CA THR A 157 -14.48 20.85 7.59
C THR A 157 -13.55 21.95 8.11
N GLY A 158 -14.10 23.09 8.55
CA GLY A 158 -13.36 24.23 9.09
C GLY A 158 -12.71 25.10 8.01
N PHE A 159 -11.73 24.56 7.28
CA PHE A 159 -10.96 25.25 6.25
C PHE A 159 -11.18 24.66 4.85
N VAL A 160 -12.44 24.37 4.50
CA VAL A 160 -12.83 23.66 3.28
C VAL A 160 -12.15 24.26 2.03
N GLY A 161 -11.59 23.40 1.18
CA GLY A 161 -10.91 23.78 -0.07
C GLY A 161 -9.40 24.01 0.05
N HIS A 162 -8.87 24.04 1.26
CA HIS A 162 -7.42 24.08 1.51
C HIS A 162 -6.82 22.68 1.46
N TRP A 163 -5.51 22.60 1.20
CA TRP A 163 -4.78 21.34 1.12
C TRP A 163 -3.37 21.47 1.69
N GLY A 164 -2.70 20.35 1.84
CA GLY A 164 -1.31 20.30 2.23
C GLY A 164 -0.66 18.98 1.83
N ILE A 165 0.60 18.83 2.22
CA ILE A 165 1.39 17.63 2.00
C ILE A 165 1.67 16.99 3.36
N CYS A 166 1.57 15.67 3.43
CA CYS A 166 1.95 14.90 4.60
C CYS A 166 3.00 13.86 4.24
N LYS A 167 3.89 13.55 5.18
CA LYS A 167 4.79 12.41 5.13
C LYS A 167 4.61 11.56 6.36
N ILE A 168 4.51 10.24 6.20
CA ILE A 168 4.38 9.28 7.29
C ILE A 168 5.64 8.43 7.32
N TYR A 169 6.18 8.24 8.51
CA TYR A 169 7.35 7.43 8.78
C TYR A 169 6.96 6.30 9.73
N ARG A 170 7.24 5.07 9.34
CA ARG A 170 7.12 3.91 10.22
C ARG A 170 8.31 3.93 11.18
N LEU A 171 8.04 3.93 12.47
CA LEU A 171 9.09 3.84 13.48
C LEU A 171 9.59 2.39 13.56
N GLU A 172 10.88 2.16 13.33
CA GLU A 172 11.45 0.80 13.32
C GLU A 172 11.41 0.15 14.71
N GLU A 173 11.59 0.96 15.75
CA GLU A 173 11.62 0.53 17.16
C GLU A 173 10.23 0.12 17.67
N ASP A 174 9.16 0.73 17.15
CA ASP A 174 7.78 0.47 17.57
C ASP A 174 6.82 0.49 16.37
N LYS A 175 6.49 -0.71 15.89
CA LYS A 175 5.60 -0.91 14.73
C LYS A 175 4.17 -0.44 14.97
N THR A 176 3.77 -0.19 16.22
CA THR A 176 2.44 0.35 16.54
C THR A 176 2.38 1.86 16.34
N LYS A 177 3.54 2.52 16.20
CA LYS A 177 3.64 3.97 16.07
C LYS A 177 4.04 4.42 14.68
N LEU A 178 3.42 5.51 14.25
CA LEU A 178 3.76 6.23 13.04
C LEU A 178 4.13 7.66 13.41
N PHE A 179 5.24 8.15 12.85
CA PHE A 179 5.62 9.55 12.94
C PHE A 179 5.14 10.28 11.69
N VAL A 180 4.41 11.37 11.85
CA VAL A 180 3.79 12.09 10.73
C VAL A 180 4.28 13.52 10.71
N GLN A 181 4.69 13.98 9.53
CA GLN A 181 5.08 15.37 9.29
C GLN A 181 4.08 16.02 8.34
N TYR A 182 3.65 17.22 8.70
CA TYR A 182 2.74 18.04 7.90
C TYR A 182 3.43 19.28 7.38
N HIS A 183 3.12 19.60 6.13
CA HIS A 183 3.44 20.87 5.53
C HIS A 183 2.18 21.43 4.87
N HIS A 184 1.67 22.52 5.42
CA HIS A 184 0.49 23.19 4.93
C HIS A 184 0.79 23.93 3.62
N VAL A 185 -0.13 23.86 2.64
CA VAL A 185 0.00 24.62 1.38
C VAL A 185 -1.29 25.39 1.13
N PHE A 186 -1.30 26.65 1.57
CA PHE A 186 -2.45 27.54 1.37
C PHE A 186 -2.37 28.22 -0.01
N PRO A 187 -3.37 28.04 -0.92
CA PRO A 187 -3.36 28.64 -2.25
C PRO A 187 -3.55 30.17 -2.25
N ARG A 188 -3.90 30.78 -1.10
CA ARG A 188 -3.96 32.24 -0.91
C ARG A 188 -3.35 32.58 0.46
N LYS A 189 -2.56 33.66 0.52
CA LYS A 189 -2.18 34.26 1.81
C LYS A 189 -3.47 34.68 2.52
N LEU A 190 -3.91 33.89 3.50
CA LEU A 190 -4.89 34.36 4.47
C LEU A 190 -4.20 35.47 5.29
N GLU A 191 -4.88 36.58 5.60
CA GLU A 191 -4.36 37.56 6.56
C GLU A 191 -4.12 36.91 7.93
N ASN A 192 -4.90 35.89 8.25
CA ASN A 192 -4.69 34.96 9.36
C ASN A 192 -4.17 33.60 8.83
N ASN A 193 -3.14 33.60 7.98
CA ASN A 193 -2.50 32.36 7.54
C ASN A 193 -1.83 31.71 8.75
N PRO A 194 -2.32 30.57 9.26
CA PRO A 194 -1.74 29.99 10.46
C PRO A 194 -0.34 29.40 10.23
N ASP A 195 0.20 29.38 9.00
CA ASP A 195 1.39 28.59 8.67
C ASP A 195 2.35 29.12 7.60
N GLU A 196 3.51 29.56 8.08
CA GLU A 196 4.82 29.16 7.53
C GLU A 196 5.34 27.84 8.16
N ASN A 197 4.55 27.16 9.01
CA ASN A 197 5.08 26.23 9.99
C ASN A 197 5.01 24.76 9.55
N LYS A 198 6.02 24.00 9.96
CA LYS A 198 6.04 22.54 9.87
C LYS A 198 5.57 21.98 11.21
N GLY A 199 4.55 21.14 11.16
CA GLY A 199 4.05 20.40 12.31
C GLY A 199 4.42 18.92 12.22
N TRP A 200 4.49 18.25 13.36
CA TRP A 200 4.63 16.81 13.42
C TRP A 200 3.69 16.21 14.46
N GLU A 201 3.36 14.93 14.28
CA GLU A 201 2.49 14.14 15.16
C GLU A 201 3.06 12.74 15.33
N ILE A 202 2.72 12.09 16.45
CA ILE A 202 2.92 10.66 16.64
C ILE A 202 1.55 9.99 16.79
N TRP A 203 1.31 8.98 15.97
CA TRP A 203 0.08 8.20 15.93
C TRP A 203 0.34 6.81 16.48
N GLN A 204 -0.49 6.33 17.39
CA GLN A 204 -0.41 4.99 17.96
C GLN A 204 -1.64 4.15 17.59
N LYS A 205 -1.39 3.00 16.98
CA LYS A 205 -2.42 2.02 16.61
C LYS A 205 -3.13 1.50 17.86
N GLN A 206 -4.46 1.43 17.82
CA GLN A 206 -5.32 0.90 18.89
C GLN A 206 -5.54 -0.61 18.73
#